data_AF-A0A959Y7T2-F1
#
_entry.id   AF-A0A959Y7T2-F1
#
_cell.length_a   1.000
_cell.length_b   1.000
_cell.length_c   1.000
_cell.angle_alpha   90.00
_cell.angle_beta   90.00
_cell.angle_gamma   90.00
#
_symmetry.space_group_name_H-M   'P 1'
#
loop_
_entity.id
_entity.type
_entity.pdbx_description
1 polymer ?
#
loop_
_entity_poly.entity_id
_entity_poly.type
_entity_poly.pdbx_seq_one_letter_code
_entity_poly.pdbx_strand_id
1 'polypeptide(L)'
;ESIAASVLNTSGNNAIVDWGVVEWRDKNNNASVVSSRAALLQRDGDVVDLDGSSPVTMASGDDQYYVAVRHRNHLGVMTQNALALSGTATSVNFTSAGQATYGSNARKSVTGAFPAQVLWAGNVVVDDQVKYTGTGNDRDLILQAIGGVVPTNTAAG
;
A
#
# COMPACT_ATOMS: atom_id res chain seq x y z
N GLU A 1 0.40 -1.39 17.50
CA GLU A 1 -1.07 -1.57 17.46
C GLU A 1 -1.40 -3.05 17.62
N SER A 2 -2.61 -3.40 18.06
CA SER A 2 -3.08 -4.80 18.20
C SER A 2 -4.54 -4.90 17.83
N ILE A 3 -4.96 -6.06 17.29
CA ILE A 3 -6.35 -6.34 16.94
C ILE A 3 -6.93 -7.41 17.89
N ALA A 4 -8.25 -7.41 18.06
CA ALA A 4 -8.92 -8.52 18.71
C ALA A 4 -8.86 -9.77 17.80
N ALA A 5 -8.54 -10.94 18.35
CA ALA A 5 -8.45 -12.18 17.57
C ALA A 5 -9.75 -12.51 16.82
N SER A 6 -10.90 -12.09 17.33
CA SER A 6 -12.21 -12.24 16.69
C SER A 6 -12.32 -11.56 15.33
N VAL A 7 -11.53 -10.51 15.07
CA VAL A 7 -11.49 -9.82 13.76
C VAL A 7 -11.04 -10.78 12.65
N LEU A 8 -10.17 -11.74 12.97
CA LEU A 8 -9.68 -12.76 12.03
C LEU A 8 -10.65 -13.91 11.80
N ASN A 9 -11.74 -14.00 12.57
CA ASN A 9 -12.78 -15.01 12.37
C ASN A 9 -13.77 -14.63 11.27
N THR A 10 -13.75 -13.37 10.81
CA THR A 10 -14.60 -12.90 9.71
C THR A 10 -14.27 -13.67 8.43
N SER A 11 -15.30 -14.15 7.75
CA SER A 11 -15.18 -14.94 6.51
C SER A 11 -15.80 -14.20 5.32
N GLY A 12 -15.74 -14.78 4.12
CA GLY A 12 -16.29 -14.15 2.91
C GLY A 12 -15.49 -12.93 2.43
N ASN A 13 -16.18 -11.95 1.83
CA ASN A 13 -15.54 -10.78 1.23
C ASN A 13 -14.81 -9.90 2.25
N ASN A 14 -15.35 -9.79 3.46
CA ASN A 14 -14.80 -8.94 4.52
C ASN A 14 -13.74 -9.64 5.38
N ALA A 15 -13.31 -10.85 5.00
CA ALA A 15 -12.26 -11.56 5.72
C ALA A 15 -10.94 -10.79 5.62
N ILE A 16 -10.23 -10.63 6.72
CA ILE A 16 -8.91 -10.01 6.72
C ILE A 16 -7.90 -10.94 6.07
N VAL A 17 -7.20 -10.45 5.04
CA VAL A 17 -6.21 -11.23 4.27
C VAL A 17 -4.79 -10.72 4.44
N ASP A 18 -4.61 -9.43 4.76
CA ASP A 18 -3.32 -8.85 5.05
C ASP A 18 -3.48 -7.55 5.86
N TRP A 19 -2.37 -6.83 6.07
CA TRP A 19 -2.33 -5.49 6.62
C TRP A 19 -1.35 -4.63 5.83
N GLY A 20 -1.54 -3.32 5.90
CA GLY A 20 -0.65 -2.33 5.32
C GLY A 20 -0.59 -1.07 6.17
N VAL A 21 0.07 -0.06 5.65
CA VAL A 21 0.16 1.26 6.28
C VAL A 21 -0.53 2.28 5.39
N VAL A 22 -1.43 3.07 5.97
CA VAL A 22 -2.01 4.24 5.33
C VAL A 22 -1.29 5.47 5.87
N GLU A 23 -1.00 6.43 5.01
CA GLU A 23 -0.36 7.69 5.38
C GLU A 23 -1.18 8.88 4.90
N TRP A 24 -1.28 9.89 5.76
CA TRP A 24 -1.62 11.25 5.37
C TRP A 24 -0.32 12.02 5.21
N ARG A 25 -0.15 12.62 4.03
CA ARG A 25 1.01 13.43 3.66
C ARG A 25 0.61 14.87 3.45
N ASP A 26 1.51 15.79 3.78
CA ASP A 26 1.27 17.23 3.81
C ASP A 26 0.84 17.76 2.42
N LYS A 27 -0.20 18.61 2.38
CA LYS A 27 -0.75 19.17 1.13
C LYS A 27 0.23 20.02 0.33
N ASN A 28 1.22 20.63 1.00
CA ASN A 28 2.24 21.47 0.38
C ASN A 28 3.51 20.69 0.06
N ASN A 29 3.74 19.55 0.72
CA ASN A 29 4.88 18.68 0.49
C ASN A 29 4.51 17.20 0.65
N ASN A 30 4.27 16.53 -0.48
CA ASN A 30 3.86 15.13 -0.51
C ASN A 30 4.92 14.12 -0.02
N ALA A 31 6.17 14.55 0.22
CA ALA A 31 7.20 13.72 0.85
C ALA A 31 7.12 13.76 2.38
N SER A 32 6.43 14.74 2.95
CA SER A 32 6.29 14.89 4.41
C SER A 32 5.08 14.12 4.91
N VAL A 33 5.33 13.08 5.71
CA VAL A 33 4.27 12.30 6.37
C VAL A 33 3.79 13.06 7.61
N VAL A 34 2.50 13.39 7.63
CA VAL A 34 1.83 14.03 8.78
C VAL A 34 1.35 12.99 9.77
N SER A 35 0.81 11.88 9.26
CA SER A 35 0.31 10.77 10.07
C SER A 35 0.43 9.45 9.32
N SER A 36 0.63 8.38 10.08
CA SER A 36 0.84 7.03 9.56
C SER A 36 0.16 6.05 10.51
N ARG A 37 -0.58 5.09 9.96
CA ARG A 37 -1.35 4.12 10.74
C ARG A 37 -1.42 2.77 10.05
N ALA A 38 -1.34 1.69 10.81
CA ALA A 38 -1.63 0.37 10.27
C ALA A 38 -3.14 0.24 9.97
N ALA A 39 -3.45 -0.43 8.87
CA ALA A 39 -4.80 -0.74 8.44
C ALA A 39 -4.88 -2.18 7.95
N LEU A 40 -6.06 -2.78 8.06
CA LEU A 40 -6.31 -4.15 7.64
C LEU A 40 -6.82 -4.18 6.21
N LEU A 41 -6.41 -5.18 5.44
CA LEU A 41 -6.86 -5.42 4.07
C LEU A 41 -7.89 -6.55 4.08
N GLN A 42 -9.09 -6.27 3.58
CA GLN A 42 -10.14 -7.24 3.37
C GLN A 42 -9.96 -7.97 2.02
N ARG A 43 -10.58 -9.15 1.88
CA ARG A 43 -10.45 -10.02 0.71
C ARG A 43 -10.99 -9.40 -0.58
N ASP A 44 -11.98 -8.53 -0.48
CA ASP A 44 -12.54 -7.77 -1.61
C ASP A 44 -11.74 -6.52 -1.97
N GLY A 45 -10.69 -6.20 -1.21
CA GLY A 45 -9.76 -5.10 -1.48
C GLY A 45 -10.00 -3.84 -0.66
N ASP A 46 -10.99 -3.84 0.24
CA ASP A 46 -11.21 -2.72 1.15
C ASP A 46 -10.11 -2.62 2.21
N VAL A 47 -9.70 -1.39 2.52
CA VAL A 47 -8.73 -1.08 3.58
C VAL A 47 -9.47 -0.44 4.74
N VAL A 48 -9.45 -1.10 5.90
CA VAL A 48 -10.27 -0.78 7.07
C VAL A 48 -9.40 -0.59 8.32
N ASP A 49 -9.96 0.05 9.34
CA ASP A 49 -9.34 0.21 10.65
C ASP A 49 -9.21 -1.15 11.38
N LEU A 50 -8.59 -1.14 12.55
CA LEU A 50 -8.20 -2.31 13.33
C LEU A 50 -9.38 -3.13 13.88
N ASP A 51 -10.60 -2.60 13.81
CA ASP A 51 -11.83 -3.34 14.12
C ASP A 51 -12.28 -4.26 12.96
N GLY A 52 -11.64 -4.15 11.80
CA GLY A 52 -11.90 -4.96 10.62
C GLY A 52 -13.09 -4.50 9.80
N SER A 53 -13.67 -3.31 10.04
CA SER A 53 -14.83 -2.83 9.28
C SER A 53 -14.95 -1.31 9.11
N SER A 54 -14.47 -0.53 10.08
CA SER A 54 -14.57 0.94 10.02
C SER A 54 -13.62 1.51 8.97
N PRO A 55 -13.94 2.65 8.34
CA PRO A 55 -12.97 3.41 7.56
C PRO A 55 -11.75 3.78 8.42
N VAL A 56 -10.58 3.84 7.78
CA VAL A 56 -9.35 4.27 8.46
C VAL A 56 -9.48 5.72 8.92
N THR A 57 -9.27 5.95 10.21
CA THR A 57 -9.26 7.28 10.83
C THR A 57 -7.88 7.63 11.37
N MET A 58 -7.50 8.91 11.44
CA MET A 58 -6.30 9.34 12.16
C MET A 58 -6.56 10.69 12.86
N ALA A 59 -5.86 10.95 13.95
CA ALA A 59 -6.05 12.15 14.77
C ALA A 59 -5.22 13.34 14.28
N SER A 60 -5.35 13.71 12.99
CA SER A 60 -4.55 14.80 12.40
C SER A 60 -5.35 16.08 12.11
N GLY A 61 -6.67 16.06 12.36
CA GLY A 61 -7.58 17.18 12.10
C GLY A 61 -8.10 17.23 10.67
N ASP A 62 -9.08 18.11 10.45
CA ASP A 62 -9.67 18.34 9.13
C ASP A 62 -8.73 19.23 8.30
N ASP A 63 -8.23 18.70 7.18
CA ASP A 63 -7.41 19.44 6.19
C ASP A 63 -7.38 18.66 4.87
N GLN A 64 -6.58 19.13 3.92
CA GLN A 64 -6.22 18.38 2.72
C GLN A 64 -4.97 17.56 2.96
N TYR A 65 -4.98 16.30 2.50
CA TYR A 65 -3.83 15.41 2.58
C TYR A 65 -3.67 14.61 1.30
N TYR A 66 -2.42 14.34 0.90
CA TYR A 66 -2.19 13.22 0.01
C TYR A 66 -2.41 11.93 0.79
N VAL A 67 -3.13 11.00 0.19
CA VAL A 67 -3.39 9.68 0.78
C VAL A 67 -2.48 8.68 0.13
N ALA A 68 -1.64 8.02 0.92
CA ALA A 68 -0.77 6.95 0.45
C ALA A 68 -1.08 5.62 1.15
N VAL A 69 -0.89 4.52 0.43
CA VAL A 69 -0.99 3.15 0.95
C VAL A 69 0.33 2.45 0.68
N ARG A 70 0.94 1.90 1.72
CA ARG A 70 2.19 1.14 1.68
C ARG A 70 1.93 -0.31 2.09
N HIS A 71 2.62 -1.23 1.43
CA HIS A 71 2.55 -2.65 1.73
C HIS A 71 3.97 -3.24 1.75
N ARG A 72 4.22 -4.20 2.63
CA ARG A 72 5.56 -4.75 2.91
C ARG A 72 6.34 -5.28 1.69
N ASN A 73 5.64 -5.79 0.68
CA ASN A 73 6.23 -6.45 -0.49
C ASN A 73 5.89 -5.76 -1.83
N HIS A 74 5.20 -4.62 -1.80
CA HIS A 74 4.74 -3.94 -3.01
C HIS A 74 5.12 -2.45 -2.97
N LEU A 75 5.36 -1.87 -4.14
CA LEU A 75 5.49 -0.43 -4.31
C LEU A 75 4.19 0.24 -3.85
N GLY A 76 4.31 1.18 -2.92
CA GLY A 76 3.17 1.95 -2.43
C GLY A 76 2.51 2.78 -3.53
N VAL A 77 1.30 3.24 -3.27
CA VAL A 77 0.56 4.14 -4.16
C VAL A 77 0.12 5.37 -3.39
N MET A 78 0.05 6.51 -4.07
CA MET A 78 -0.41 7.77 -3.49
C MET A 78 -1.33 8.50 -4.47
N THR A 79 -2.29 9.26 -3.96
CA THR A 79 -3.12 10.14 -4.77
C THR A 79 -2.29 11.19 -5.51
N GLN A 80 -2.70 11.56 -6.72
CA GLN A 80 -2.01 12.63 -7.48
C GLN A 80 -2.16 14.00 -6.83
N ASN A 81 -3.32 14.25 -6.20
CA ASN A 81 -3.66 15.51 -5.54
C ASN A 81 -4.01 15.26 -4.07
N ALA A 82 -3.86 16.29 -3.25
CA ALA A 82 -4.35 16.27 -1.88
C ALA A 82 -5.89 16.28 -1.88
N LEU A 83 -6.49 15.46 -1.03
CA LEU A 83 -7.93 15.32 -0.85
C LEU A 83 -8.35 15.94 0.47
N ALA A 84 -9.48 16.63 0.50
CA ALA A 84 -10.06 17.11 1.75
C ALA A 84 -10.53 15.91 2.58
N LEU A 85 -9.97 15.74 3.76
CA LEU A 85 -10.34 14.72 4.73
C LEU A 85 -10.94 15.40 5.96
N SER A 86 -11.97 14.77 6.52
CA SER A 86 -12.68 15.26 7.70
C SER A 86 -13.24 14.08 8.51
N GLY A 87 -14.09 14.35 9.50
CA GLY A 87 -14.90 13.32 10.16
C GLY A 87 -15.85 12.54 9.23
N THR A 88 -16.06 12.98 7.99
CA THR A 88 -16.79 12.22 6.96
C THR A 88 -15.82 11.40 6.11
N ALA A 89 -16.10 10.11 5.94
CA ALA A 89 -15.27 9.21 5.15
C ALA A 89 -15.22 9.63 3.67
N THR A 90 -13.99 9.76 3.14
CA THR A 90 -13.73 10.02 1.73
C THR A 90 -13.27 8.72 1.06
N SER A 91 -13.96 8.30 0.00
CA SER A 91 -13.56 7.10 -0.76
C SER A 91 -12.38 7.40 -1.69
N VAL A 92 -11.37 6.54 -1.65
CA VAL A 92 -10.22 6.55 -2.57
C VAL A 92 -10.06 5.14 -3.13
N ASN A 93 -10.19 4.98 -4.44
CA ASN A 93 -10.17 3.66 -5.05
C ASN A 93 -8.94 3.46 -5.96
N PHE A 94 -7.87 2.89 -5.39
CA PHE A 94 -6.66 2.58 -6.14
C PHE A 94 -6.76 1.37 -7.08
N THR A 95 -7.89 0.65 -7.14
CA THR A 95 -8.11 -0.39 -8.16
C THR A 95 -8.73 0.18 -9.44
N SER A 96 -9.32 1.37 -9.37
CA SER A 96 -9.90 2.06 -10.53
C SER A 96 -8.84 2.77 -11.37
N ALA A 97 -8.86 2.55 -12.69
CA ALA A 97 -8.00 3.27 -13.63
C ALA A 97 -8.25 4.79 -13.65
N GLY A 98 -9.46 5.23 -13.26
CA GLY A 98 -9.81 6.65 -13.17
C GLY A 98 -9.24 7.38 -11.96
N GLN A 99 -8.76 6.66 -10.94
CA GLN A 99 -8.12 7.27 -9.79
C GLN A 99 -6.75 7.82 -10.19
N ALA A 100 -6.58 9.14 -10.15
CA ALA A 100 -5.29 9.76 -10.43
C ALA A 100 -4.28 9.46 -9.30
N THR A 101 -3.08 9.05 -9.67
CA THR A 101 -2.00 8.65 -8.76
C THR A 101 -0.72 9.42 -9.04
N TYR A 102 0.04 9.71 -7.98
CA TYR A 102 1.36 10.32 -8.08
C TYR A 102 2.36 9.39 -8.77
N GLY A 103 3.18 9.96 -9.67
CA GLY A 103 4.21 9.24 -10.42
C GLY A 103 3.72 8.68 -11.76
N SER A 104 4.66 8.16 -12.56
CA SER A 104 4.38 7.53 -13.85
C SER A 104 4.28 6.01 -13.68
N ASN A 105 3.23 5.40 -14.23
CA ASN A 105 2.97 3.95 -14.07
C ASN A 105 2.95 3.48 -12.61
N ALA A 106 2.40 4.29 -11.71
CA ALA A 106 2.36 4.00 -10.26
C ALA A 106 1.65 2.68 -9.90
N ARG A 107 0.88 2.11 -10.83
CA ARG A 107 0.17 0.85 -10.72
C ARG A 107 0.34 0.02 -11.99
N LYS A 108 0.08 -1.27 -11.87
CA LYS A 108 0.05 -2.23 -12.97
C LYS A 108 -1.40 -2.58 -13.31
N SER A 109 -1.77 -2.48 -14.58
CA SER A 109 -3.05 -3.00 -15.06
C SER A 109 -3.02 -4.53 -15.11
N VAL A 110 -4.02 -5.18 -14.53
CA VAL A 110 -4.29 -6.61 -14.74
C VAL A 110 -5.57 -6.77 -15.56
N THR A 111 -5.52 -7.68 -16.53
CA THR A 111 -6.65 -8.03 -17.41
C THR A 111 -7.20 -9.41 -17.03
N GLY A 112 -8.45 -9.69 -17.36
CA GLY A 112 -9.08 -10.98 -17.08
C GLY A 112 -10.53 -10.82 -16.62
N ALA A 113 -11.04 -11.83 -15.90
CA ALA A 113 -12.41 -11.82 -15.37
C ALA A 113 -12.67 -10.68 -14.37
N PHE A 114 -11.63 -10.21 -13.69
CA PHE A 114 -11.67 -9.10 -12.73
C PHE A 114 -10.56 -8.09 -13.07
N PRO A 115 -10.76 -7.20 -14.05
CA PRO A 115 -9.77 -6.21 -14.41
C PRO A 115 -9.61 -5.18 -13.29
N ALA A 116 -8.38 -4.87 -12.93
CA ALA A 116 -8.07 -3.93 -11.84
C ALA A 116 -6.70 -3.27 -12.06
N GLN A 117 -6.47 -2.18 -11.34
CA GLN A 117 -5.14 -1.65 -11.08
C GLN A 117 -4.59 -2.29 -9.79
N VAL A 118 -3.35 -2.79 -9.84
CA VAL A 118 -2.67 -3.41 -8.69
C VAL A 118 -1.33 -2.75 -8.43
N LEU A 119 -0.78 -2.96 -7.24
CA LEU A 119 0.55 -2.48 -6.89
C LEU A 119 1.64 -3.32 -7.58
N TRP A 120 2.77 -2.70 -7.91
CA TRP A 120 3.94 -3.43 -8.38
C TRP A 120 4.54 -4.21 -7.22
N ALA A 121 4.87 -5.49 -7.41
CA ALA A 121 5.64 -6.25 -6.44
C ALA A 121 7.13 -5.90 -6.52
N GLY A 122 7.87 -6.18 -5.44
CA GLY A 122 9.34 -6.21 -5.51
C GLY A 122 10.04 -4.87 -5.24
N ASN A 123 9.42 -3.98 -4.47
CA ASN A 123 10.10 -2.83 -3.87
C ASN A 123 10.90 -3.30 -2.64
N VAL A 124 11.95 -4.09 -2.89
CA VAL A 124 12.81 -4.73 -1.88
C VAL A 124 13.68 -3.68 -1.20
N VAL A 125 14.16 -2.71 -1.98
CA VAL A 125 14.70 -1.47 -1.45
C VAL A 125 13.52 -0.56 -1.14
N VAL A 126 13.40 -0.10 0.10
CA VAL A 126 12.28 0.78 0.50
C VAL A 126 12.62 2.24 0.13
N ASP A 127 12.81 2.52 -1.17
CA ASP A 127 13.16 3.85 -1.73
C ASP A 127 12.08 4.44 -2.65
N ASP A 128 10.87 3.87 -2.61
CA ASP A 128 9.71 4.24 -3.44
C ASP A 128 9.97 4.12 -4.96
N GLN A 129 10.89 3.25 -5.37
CA GLN A 129 11.18 2.96 -6.77
C GLN A 129 11.40 1.47 -6.99
N VAL A 130 10.75 0.89 -8.00
CA VAL A 130 11.04 -0.48 -8.43
C VAL A 130 12.02 -0.45 -9.60
N LYS A 131 13.20 -1.04 -9.42
CA LYS A 131 14.31 -1.06 -10.39
C LYS A 131 14.82 -2.48 -10.61
N TYR A 132 14.96 -2.86 -11.88
CA TYR A 132 15.54 -4.16 -12.26
C TYR A 132 17.06 -4.12 -12.48
N THR A 133 17.59 -2.98 -12.95
CA THR A 133 19.03 -2.76 -13.20
C THR A 133 19.45 -1.35 -12.78
N GLY A 134 20.76 -1.09 -12.81
CA GLY A 134 21.35 0.18 -12.37
C GLY A 134 21.71 0.16 -10.88
N THR A 135 22.37 1.21 -10.40
CA THR A 135 22.77 1.32 -8.99
C THR A 135 21.54 1.37 -8.09
N GLY A 136 21.53 0.56 -7.03
CA GLY A 136 20.43 0.50 -6.06
C GLY A 136 19.17 -0.17 -6.61
N ASN A 137 19.31 -1.17 -7.49
CA ASN A 137 18.17 -1.94 -7.98
C ASN A 137 17.69 -2.99 -6.96
N ASP A 138 16.40 -3.36 -7.04
CA ASP A 138 15.78 -4.34 -6.13
C ASP A 138 16.26 -5.77 -6.36
N ARG A 139 16.67 -6.08 -7.60
CA ARG A 139 17.12 -7.43 -7.99
C ARG A 139 18.39 -7.84 -7.24
N ASP A 140 19.34 -6.94 -7.05
CA ASP A 140 20.66 -7.27 -6.52
C ASP A 140 20.59 -7.74 -5.06
N LEU A 141 19.72 -7.13 -4.24
CA LEU A 141 19.50 -7.57 -2.87
C LEU A 141 18.89 -8.98 -2.82
N ILE A 142 17.94 -9.28 -3.72
CA ILE A 142 17.38 -10.63 -3.85
C ILE A 142 18.51 -11.61 -4.21
N LEU A 143 19.30 -11.30 -5.24
CA LEU A 143 20.40 -12.17 -5.68
C LEU A 143 21.42 -12.40 -4.57
N GLN A 144 21.81 -11.35 -3.86
CA GLN A 144 22.75 -11.43 -2.74
C GLN A 144 22.23 -12.38 -1.65
N ALA A 145 20.94 -12.34 -1.33
CA ALA A 145 20.33 -13.24 -0.35
C ALA A 145 20.38 -14.71 -0.77
N ILE A 146 20.38 -15.02 -2.08
CA ILE A 146 20.32 -16.39 -2.60
C ILE A 146 21.62 -16.87 -3.28
N GLY A 147 22.78 -16.24 -3.03
CA GLY A 147 24.08 -16.71 -3.52
C GLY A 147 24.82 -15.76 -4.47
N GLY A 148 24.34 -14.53 -4.60
CA GLY A 148 24.97 -13.46 -5.37
C GLY A 148 25.02 -13.77 -6.86
N VAL A 149 26.24 -13.79 -7.41
CA VAL A 149 26.47 -14.06 -8.85
C VAL A 149 26.05 -15.47 -9.25
N VAL A 150 26.07 -16.43 -8.31
CA VAL A 150 25.61 -17.81 -8.51
C VAL A 150 24.44 -18.06 -7.55
N PRO A 151 23.22 -17.61 -7.90
CA PRO A 151 22.06 -17.58 -6.99
C PRO A 151 21.44 -18.98 -6.82
N THR A 152 22.18 -19.89 -6.18
CA THR A 152 21.80 -21.31 -6.01
C THR A 152 21.31 -21.65 -4.61
N ASN A 153 21.43 -20.71 -3.66
CA ASN A 153 20.88 -20.89 -2.32
C ASN A 153 19.37 -20.65 -2.32
N THR A 154 18.71 -21.14 -1.28
CA THR A 154 17.33 -20.80 -0.97
C THR A 154 17.29 -19.99 0.33
N ALA A 155 16.33 -19.08 0.43
CA ALA A 155 16.01 -18.38 1.66
C ALA A 155 14.69 -18.96 2.21
N ALA A 156 14.66 -19.28 3.51
CA ALA A 156 13.46 -19.73 4.20
C ALA A 156 12.93 -18.60 5.10
N GLY A 157 11.62 -18.43 5.15
CA GLY A 157 10.89 -17.44 5.95
C GLY A 157 9.60 -18.02 6.49
#